data_AF-X1G8L7-F1
#
_entry.id   AF-X1G8L7-F1
#
_cell.length_a   1.000
_cell.length_b   1.000
_cell.length_c   1.000
_cell.angle_alpha   90.00
_cell.angle_beta   90.00
_cell.angle_gamma   90.00
#
_symmetry.space_group_name_H-M   'P 1'
#
loop_
_entity.id
_entity.type
_entity.pdbx_description
1 polymer ?
#
loop_
_entity_poly.entity_id
_entity_poly.type
_entity_poly.pdbx_seq_one_letter_code
_entity_poly.pdbx_strand_id
1 'polypeptide(L)'
;LFAARLLLGIGEGATLPAQARAITHWFPRERRGVVQGFTHSFSRLGNAVTPPIVAALMTWLSWRAAFFVIGAVTLAWLAWWIVGF
;
A
#
# COMPACT_ATOMS: atom_id res chain seq x y z
N LEU A 1 1.98 -15.32 -14.39
CA LEU A 1 2.66 -15.02 -13.10
C LEU A 1 3.84 -14.05 -13.27
N PHE A 2 4.79 -14.31 -14.18
CA PHE A 2 5.96 -13.43 -14.38
C PHE A 2 5.60 -11.98 -14.71
N ALA A 3 4.76 -11.76 -15.73
CA ALA A 3 4.31 -10.41 -16.10
C ALA A 3 3.62 -9.67 -14.94
N ALA A 4 2.77 -10.37 -14.17
CA ALA A 4 2.10 -9.79 -13.00
C ALA A 4 3.10 -9.35 -11.92
N ARG A 5 4.15 -10.13 -11.66
CA ARG A 5 5.21 -9.72 -10.72
C ARG A 5 6.06 -8.57 -11.23
N LEU A 6 6.34 -8.55 -12.52
CA LEU A 6 7.08 -7.46 -13.14
C LEU A 6 6.30 -6.14 -13.05
N LEU A 7 5.00 -6.16 -13.39
CA LEU A 7 4.11 -5.01 -13.24
C LEU A 7 4.02 -4.54 -11.79
N LEU A 8 3.88 -5.46 -10.83
CA LEU A 8 3.87 -5.13 -9.41
C LEU A 8 5.18 -4.44 -8.99
N GLY A 9 6.34 -5.00 -9.38
CA GLY A 9 7.64 -4.42 -9.06
C GLY A 9 7.85 -3.03 -9.65
N ILE A 10 7.41 -2.80 -10.89
CA ILE A 10 7.44 -1.47 -11.53
C ILE A 10 6.55 -0.49 -10.76
N GLY A 11 5.34 -0.91 -10.36
CA GLY A 11 4.40 -0.07 -9.62
C GLY A 11 4.88 0.29 -8.21
N GLU A 12 5.40 -0.69 -7.46
CA GLU A 12 5.81 -0.47 -6.07
C GLU A 12 7.20 0.18 -5.93
N GLY A 13 8.05 0.09 -6.95
CA GLY A 13 9.45 0.57 -6.90
C GLY A 13 9.60 2.07 -6.62
N ALA A 14 8.64 2.90 -7.06
CA ALA A 14 8.67 4.34 -6.83
C ALA A 14 8.20 4.77 -5.43
N THR A 15 7.63 3.86 -4.63
CA THR A 15 6.90 4.19 -3.39
C THR A 15 7.80 4.82 -2.33
N LEU A 16 8.95 4.19 -2.04
CA LEU A 16 9.88 4.66 -1.01
C LEU A 16 10.54 6.01 -1.36
N PRO A 17 11.09 6.23 -2.57
CA PRO A 17 11.64 7.54 -2.93
C PRO A 17 10.56 8.63 -3.00
N ALA A 18 9.35 8.32 -3.48
CA ALA A 18 8.24 9.27 -3.48
C ALA A 18 7.84 9.69 -2.06
N GLN A 19 7.74 8.72 -1.13
CA GLN A 19 7.48 8.97 0.29
C GLN A 19 8.56 9.86 0.92
N ALA A 20 9.85 9.55 0.71
CA ALA A 20 10.95 10.33 1.25
C ALA A 20 10.93 11.78 0.72
N ARG A 21 10.61 11.96 -0.57
CA ARG A 21 10.44 13.29 -1.18
C ARG A 21 9.24 14.04 -0.60
N ALA A 22 8.10 13.39 -0.40
CA ALA A 22 6.92 14.01 0.18
C ALA A 22 7.18 14.49 1.62
N ILE A 23 7.82 13.65 2.45
CA ILE A 23 8.17 14.00 3.84
C ILE A 23 9.11 15.21 3.88
N THR A 24 10.12 15.24 3.02
CA THR A 24 11.09 16.35 3.00
C THR A 24 10.49 17.64 2.47
N HIS A 25 9.53 17.55 1.55
CA HIS A 25 8.88 18.71 0.95
C HIS A 25 7.84 19.36 1.88
N TRP A 26 7.04 18.56 2.60
CA TRP A 26 5.90 19.07 3.38
C TRP A 26 6.20 19.29 4.86
N PHE A 27 7.26 18.68 5.41
CA PHE A 27 7.56 18.78 6.84
C PHE A 27 8.94 19.40 7.14
N PRO A 28 9.03 20.25 8.19
CA PRO A 28 10.29 20.82 8.66
C PRO A 28 11.20 19.72 9.22
N ARG A 29 12.51 19.94 9.17
CA ARG A 29 13.54 18.91 9.39
C ARG A 29 13.41 18.21 10.75
N GLU A 30 12.98 18.94 11.77
CA GLU A 30 12.83 18.50 13.16
C GLU A 30 11.69 17.48 13.31
N ARG A 31 10.65 17.55 12.46
CA ARG A 31 9.48 16.66 12.52
C ARG A 31 9.56 15.45 11.58
N ARG A 32 10.48 15.46 10.62
CA ARG A 32 10.60 14.40 9.60
C ARG A 32 10.78 13.01 10.22
N GLY A 33 11.56 12.90 11.29
CA GLY A 33 11.78 11.62 11.99
C GLY A 33 10.49 11.04 12.58
N VAL A 34 9.63 11.88 13.16
CA VAL A 34 8.32 11.47 13.70
C VAL A 34 7.41 11.01 12.58
N VAL A 35 7.30 11.80 11.50
CA VAL A 35 6.45 11.45 10.34
C VAL A 35 6.92 10.15 9.69
N GLN A 36 8.23 9.97 9.51
CA GLN A 36 8.80 8.74 8.98
C GLN A 36 8.53 7.54 9.91
N GLY A 37 8.62 7.74 11.23
CA GLY A 37 8.28 6.73 12.23
C GLY A 37 6.83 6.28 12.11
N PHE A 38 5.88 7.21 11.95
CA PHE A 38 4.47 6.89 11.71
C PHE A 38 4.29 6.08 10.43
N THR A 39 4.85 6.54 9.31
CA THR A 39 4.67 5.85 8.03
C THR A 39 5.22 4.42 8.07
N HIS A 40 6.40 4.20 8.65
CA HIS A 40 6.94 2.85 8.81
C HIS A 40 6.13 1.98 9.79
N SER A 41 5.55 2.58 10.83
CA SER A 41 4.68 1.86 11.76
C SER A 41 3.43 1.33 11.04
N PHE A 42 2.80 2.14 10.20
CA PHE A 42 1.68 1.70 9.37
C PHE A 42 2.09 0.65 8.33
N SER A 43 3.27 0.75 7.71
CA SER A 43 3.76 -0.31 6.81
C SER A 43 3.90 -1.65 7.52
N ARG A 44 4.44 -1.65 8.75
CA ARG A 44 4.58 -2.88 9.55
C ARG A 44 3.22 -3.43 9.98
N LEU A 45 2.31 -2.55 10.40
CA LEU A 45 0.95 -2.94 10.75
C LEU A 45 0.24 -3.58 9.55
N GLY A 46 0.33 -2.96 8.37
CA GLY A 46 -0.21 -3.51 7.12
C GLY A 46 0.36 -4.89 6.81
N ASN A 47 1.68 -5.06 6.93
CA ASN A 47 2.33 -6.36 6.72
C ASN A 47 1.89 -7.43 7.74
N ALA A 48 1.55 -7.04 8.97
CA ALA A 48 1.06 -7.96 9.99
C ALA A 48 -0.41 -8.35 9.79
N VAL A 49 -1.24 -7.39 9.37
CA VAL A 49 -2.70 -7.53 9.28
C VAL A 49 -3.15 -8.09 7.91
N THR A 50 -2.40 -7.85 6.84
CA THR A 50 -2.78 -8.32 5.50
C THR A 50 -2.84 -9.85 5.39
N PRO A 51 -1.84 -10.64 5.85
CA PRO A 51 -1.89 -12.10 5.75
C PRO A 51 -3.13 -12.74 6.40
N PRO A 52 -3.53 -12.42 7.65
CA PRO A 52 -4.74 -13.00 8.23
C PRO A 52 -6.03 -12.56 7.51
N ILE A 53 -6.11 -11.31 7.01
CA ILE A 53 -7.25 -10.87 6.19
C ILE A 53 -7.34 -11.69 4.91
N VAL A 54 -6.23 -11.84 4.18
CA VAL A 54 -6.21 -12.59 2.92
C VAL A 54 -6.52 -14.07 3.18
N ALA A 55 -6.00 -14.65 4.27
CA ALA A 55 -6.33 -16.02 4.67
C ALA A 55 -7.85 -16.18 4.92
N ALA A 56 -8.48 -15.25 5.64
CA ALA A 56 -9.93 -15.27 5.88
C ALA A 56 -10.74 -15.11 4.58
N LEU A 57 -10.31 -14.26 3.65
CA LEU A 57 -10.95 -14.13 2.34
C LEU A 57 -10.83 -15.42 1.51
N MET A 58 -9.69 -16.09 1.60
CA MET A 58 -9.46 -17.37 0.92
C MET A 58 -10.34 -18.49 1.49
N THR A 59 -10.62 -18.52 2.79
CA THR A 59 -11.45 -19.55 3.42
C THR A 59 -12.95 -19.33 3.17
N TRP A 60 -13.42 -18.08 3.15
CA TRP A 60 -14.85 -17.79 2.95
C TRP A 60 -15.28 -17.71 1.48
N LEU A 61 -14.39 -17.26 0.59
CA LEU A 61 -14.72 -17.08 -0.84
C LEU A 61 -13.91 -18.04 -1.71
N SER A 62 -12.68 -17.67 -2.05
CA SER A 62 -11.70 -18.45 -2.81
C SER A 62 -10.42 -17.63 -2.99
N TRP A 63 -9.34 -18.27 -3.40
CA TRP A 63 -8.09 -17.56 -3.72
C TRP A 63 -8.27 -16.52 -4.83
N ARG A 64 -9.09 -16.80 -5.85
CA ARG A 64 -9.37 -15.87 -6.96
C ARG A 64 -10.13 -14.65 -6.47
N ALA A 65 -11.16 -14.88 -5.65
CA ALA A 65 -11.97 -13.81 -5.07
C ALA A 65 -11.13 -12.92 -4.14
N ALA A 66 -10.22 -13.48 -3.35
CA ALA A 66 -9.31 -12.69 -2.52
C ALA A 66 -8.47 -11.68 -3.34
N PHE A 67 -7.94 -12.09 -4.50
CA PHE A 67 -7.24 -11.17 -5.41
C PHE A 67 -8.16 -10.06 -5.92
N PHE A 68 -9.39 -10.39 -6.32
CA PHE A 68 -10.35 -9.38 -6.80
C PHE A 68 -10.77 -8.41 -5.71
N VAL A 69 -10.99 -8.86 -4.47
CA VAL A 69 -11.35 -8.00 -3.34
C VAL A 69 -10.23 -7.03 -3.01
N ILE A 70 -9.00 -7.51 -2.82
CA ILE A 70 -7.86 -6.63 -2.53
C ILE A 70 -7.60 -5.67 -3.69
N GLY A 71 -7.67 -6.16 -4.93
CA GLY A 71 -7.55 -5.31 -6.12
C GLY A 71 -8.63 -4.22 -6.19
N ALA A 72 -9.89 -4.55 -5.91
CA ALA A 72 -10.99 -3.60 -5.89
C ALA A 72 -10.84 -2.54 -4.80
N VAL A 73 -10.36 -2.91 -3.60
CA VAL A 73 -10.06 -1.95 -2.53
C VAL A 73 -8.98 -0.96 -2.97
N THR A 74 -7.90 -1.44 -3.59
CA THR A 74 -6.84 -0.58 -4.13
C THR A 74 -7.35 0.34 -5.24
N LEU A 75 -8.20 -0.17 -6.15
CA LEU A 75 -8.80 0.63 -7.22
C LEU A 75 -9.78 1.67 -6.66
N ALA A 76 -10.55 1.35 -5.63
CA ALA A 76 -11.44 2.30 -4.97
C ALA A 76 -10.67 3.44 -4.29
N TRP A 77 -9.56 3.10 -3.61
CA TRP A 77 -8.66 4.11 -3.07
C TRP A 77 -8.07 5.01 -4.16
N LEU A 78 -7.61 4.43 -5.28
CA LEU A 78 -7.09 5.18 -6.41
C LEU A 78 -8.14 6.11 -7.02
N ALA A 79 -9.36 5.62 -7.23
CA ALA A 79 -10.46 6.40 -7.76
C ALA A 79 -10.80 7.58 -6.84
N TRP A 80 -10.85 7.36 -5.53
CA TRP A 80 -11.05 8.43 -4.56
C TRP A 80 -9.93 9.47 -4.64
N TRP A 81 -8.67 9.04 -4.73
CA TRP A 81 -7.53 9.95 -4.85
C TRP A 81 -7.60 10.81 -6.11
N ILE A 82 -7.90 10.23 -7.27
CA ILE A 82 -8.01 10.93 -8.57
C ILE A 82 -9.17 11.93 -8.58
N VAL A 83 -10.27 11.64 -7.88
CA VAL A 83 -11.45 12.53 -7.86
C VAL A 83 -11.30 13.63 -6.79
N GLY A 84 -10.61 13.34 -5.69
CA GLY A 84 -10.52 14.24 -4.54
C GLY A 84 -9.32 15.20 -4.52
N PHE A 85 -8.31 14.97 -5.38
CA PHE A 85 -7.07 15.74 -5.44
C PHE A 85 -6.66 15.99 -6.88
#